data_AF-A0A381XLI9-F1
#
_entry.id   AF-A0A381XLI9-F1
#
_cell.length_a   1.000
_cell.length_b   1.000
_cell.length_c   1.000
_cell.angle_alpha   90.00
_cell.angle_beta   90.00
_cell.angle_gamma   90.00
#
_symmetry.space_group_name_H-M   'P 1'
#
loop_
_entity.id
_entity.type
_entity.pdbx_description
1 polymer ?
#
loop_
_entity_poly.entity_id
_entity_poly.type
_entity_poly.pdbx_seq_one_letter_code
_entity_poly.pdbx_strand_id
1 'polypeptide(L)'
;AIPRYLETIEKSEIAAEDAIVDKLCVALENYAQHKMLTEGRRYWPENPFEALVTLPQTYTDDGTNADADNEWTFVNRYTADNVAEISGEVTHQRADNTRWQWTYNAGINHGTDGDVTGTLYVRTALGTVGTVARYE
;
A
#
# COMPACT_ATOMS: atom_id res chain seq x y z
N ALA A 1 19.27 -30.39 -12.30
CA ALA A 1 18.84 -29.78 -11.03
C ALA A 1 18.44 -28.34 -11.30
N ILE A 2 17.13 -28.08 -11.29
CA ILE A 2 16.46 -26.81 -11.55
C ILE A 2 15.67 -26.27 -10.31
N PRO A 3 15.32 -27.05 -9.26
CA PRO A 3 14.47 -26.55 -8.16
C PRO A 3 15.03 -25.39 -7.32
N ARG A 4 16.35 -25.37 -7.06
CA ARG A 4 16.92 -24.48 -6.05
C ARG A 4 17.07 -23.01 -6.49
N TYR A 5 17.13 -22.77 -7.80
CA TYR A 5 17.27 -21.42 -8.35
C TYR A 5 15.94 -20.66 -8.34
N LEU A 6 14.84 -21.33 -8.70
CA LEU A 6 13.50 -20.73 -8.70
C LEU A 6 13.08 -20.31 -7.27
N GLU A 7 13.32 -21.17 -6.28
CA GLU A 7 13.03 -20.87 -4.86
C GLU A 7 13.84 -19.67 -4.34
N THR A 8 15.04 -19.42 -4.88
CA THR A 8 15.88 -18.29 -4.45
C THR A 8 15.36 -16.97 -5.02
N ILE A 9 14.91 -16.97 -6.29
CA ILE A 9 14.37 -15.79 -6.96
C ILE A 9 13.07 -15.35 -6.29
N GLU A 10 12.15 -16.28 -6.05
CA GLU A 10 10.87 -15.99 -5.40
C GLU A 10 11.08 -15.37 -4.00
N LYS A 11 12.00 -15.92 -3.21
CA LYS A 11 12.35 -15.35 -1.89
C LYS A 11 12.93 -13.94 -2.00
N SER A 12 13.70 -13.66 -3.05
CA SER A 12 14.27 -12.32 -3.27
C SER A 12 13.22 -11.30 -3.68
N GLU A 13 12.23 -11.68 -4.49
CA GLU A 13 11.10 -10.82 -4.86
C GLU A 13 10.22 -10.53 -3.65
N ILE A 14 9.91 -11.55 -2.84
CA ILE A 14 9.19 -11.40 -1.57
C ILE A 14 9.91 -10.39 -0.65
N ALA A 15 11.22 -10.52 -0.50
CA ALA A 15 12.01 -9.63 0.33
C ALA A 15 12.04 -8.20 -0.22
N ALA A 16 12.07 -8.02 -1.54
CA ALA A 16 12.00 -6.71 -2.17
C ALA A 16 10.64 -6.04 -1.97
N GLU A 17 9.54 -6.78 -2.10
CA GLU A 17 8.19 -6.32 -1.79
C GLU A 17 8.07 -5.89 -0.33
N ASP A 18 8.52 -6.73 0.61
CA ASP A 18 8.46 -6.43 2.04
C ASP A 18 9.27 -5.16 2.36
N ALA A 19 10.44 -4.96 1.73
CA ALA A 19 11.22 -3.74 1.89
C ALA A 19 10.53 -2.47 1.34
N ILE A 20 9.76 -2.58 0.26
CA ILE A 20 8.97 -1.45 -0.27
C ILE A 20 7.81 -1.13 0.67
N VAL A 21 7.10 -2.15 1.13
CA VAL A 21 5.93 -1.99 2.02
C VAL A 21 6.36 -1.49 3.41
N ASP A 22 7.52 -1.90 3.91
CA ASP A 22 8.07 -1.36 5.17
C ASP A 22 8.41 0.13 5.04
N LYS A 23 8.99 0.55 3.91
CA LYS A 23 9.20 1.97 3.61
C LYS A 23 7.88 2.73 3.53
N LEU A 24 6.85 2.12 2.96
CA LEU A 24 5.51 2.70 2.87
C LEU A 24 4.93 2.93 4.28
N CYS A 25 5.03 1.96 5.19
CA CYS A 25 4.56 2.11 6.58
C CYS A 25 5.26 3.29 7.27
N VAL A 26 6.59 3.37 7.17
CA VAL A 26 7.38 4.48 7.75
C VAL A 26 7.00 5.82 7.12
N ALA A 27 6.77 5.84 5.82
CA ALA A 27 6.36 7.03 5.09
C ALA A 27 4.97 7.53 5.52
N LEU A 28 4.00 6.61 5.65
CA LEU A 28 2.65 6.92 6.14
C LEU A 28 2.68 7.50 7.55
N GLU A 29 3.53 6.96 8.45
CA GLU A 29 3.72 7.52 9.79
C GLU A 29 4.27 8.94 9.75
N ASN A 30 5.32 9.16 8.96
CA ASN A 30 5.94 10.48 8.81
C ASN A 30 4.96 11.49 8.21
N TYR A 31 4.14 11.06 7.24
CA TYR A 31 3.07 11.87 6.66
C TYR A 31 2.07 12.28 7.75
N ALA A 32 1.56 11.31 8.53
CA ALA A 32 0.63 11.58 9.61
C ALA A 32 1.21 12.52 10.69
N GLN A 33 2.47 12.33 11.06
CA GLN A 33 3.18 13.22 11.98
C GLN A 33 3.31 14.64 11.42
N HIS A 34 3.67 14.78 10.15
CA HIS A 34 3.77 16.08 9.51
C HIS A 34 2.41 16.79 9.50
N LYS A 35 1.33 16.07 9.15
CA LYS A 35 -0.04 16.63 9.19
C LYS A 35 -0.48 17.03 10.59
N MET A 36 -0.08 16.29 11.63
CA MET A 36 -0.31 16.71 13.01
C MET A 36 0.34 18.06 13.31
N LEU A 37 1.57 18.26 12.83
CA LEU A 37 2.31 19.49 13.08
C LEU A 37 1.78 20.68 12.26
N THR A 38 1.36 20.45 11.02
CA THR A 38 0.95 21.53 10.10
C THR A 38 -0.54 21.85 10.15
N GLU A 39 -1.38 20.86 10.41
CA GLU A 39 -2.84 20.95 10.34
C GLU A 39 -3.53 20.59 11.67
N GLY A 40 -2.75 20.19 12.68
CA GLY A 40 -3.26 19.84 14.01
C GLY A 40 -3.96 18.49 14.07
N ARG A 41 -3.86 17.67 13.00
CA ARG A 41 -4.58 16.40 12.85
C ARG A 41 -3.74 15.35 12.15
N ARG A 42 -3.86 14.10 12.59
CA ARG A 42 -3.19 12.94 11.98
C ARG A 42 -4.12 12.25 11.01
N TYR A 43 -3.67 12.09 9.77
CA TYR A 43 -4.35 11.31 8.75
C TYR A 43 -3.36 10.78 7.73
N TRP A 44 -3.78 9.75 7.00
CA TRP A 44 -3.02 9.19 5.88
C TRP A 44 -3.51 9.76 4.55
N PRO A 45 -2.67 9.81 3.50
CA PRO A 45 -3.08 10.28 2.18
C PRO A 45 -4.08 9.33 1.52
N GLU A 46 -4.79 9.82 0.49
CA GLU A 46 -5.71 9.00 -0.31
C GLU A 46 -4.95 7.90 -1.07
N ASN A 47 -3.82 8.26 -1.69
CA ASN A 47 -2.88 7.31 -2.28
C ASN A 47 -1.67 7.14 -1.35
N PRO A 48 -1.37 5.92 -0.84
CA PRO A 48 -0.27 5.70 0.09
C PRO A 48 1.11 6.00 -0.53
N PHE A 49 1.26 5.91 -1.84
CA PHE A 49 2.53 6.24 -2.52
C PHE A 49 2.86 7.74 -2.45
N GLU A 50 1.90 8.62 -2.21
CA GLU A 50 2.16 10.05 -2.00
C GLU A 50 2.98 10.33 -0.74
N ALA A 51 2.98 9.40 0.22
CA ALA A 51 3.81 9.51 1.40
C ALA A 51 5.30 9.25 1.10
N LEU A 52 5.61 8.53 0.03
CA LEU A 52 6.99 8.15 -0.32
C LEU A 52 7.73 9.31 -0.98
N VAL A 53 8.94 9.58 -0.50
CA VAL A 53 9.88 10.54 -1.13
C VAL A 53 10.38 10.04 -2.48
N THR A 54 10.51 8.71 -2.64
CA THR A 54 10.96 8.08 -3.88
C THR A 54 10.06 6.89 -4.18
N LEU A 55 9.37 6.97 -5.31
CA LEU A 55 8.51 5.91 -5.81
C LEU A 55 9.35 4.71 -6.29
N PRO A 56 8.80 3.49 -6.24
CA PRO A 56 9.37 2.35 -6.97
C PRO A 56 9.62 2.74 -8.43
N GLN A 57 10.74 2.27 -9.01
CA GLN A 57 11.11 2.61 -10.39
C GLN A 57 10.07 2.17 -11.42
N THR A 58 9.31 1.13 -11.07
CA THR A 58 8.25 0.52 -11.88
C THR A 58 6.86 0.92 -11.40
N TYR A 59 6.75 2.01 -10.64
CA TYR A 59 5.44 2.56 -10.26
C TYR A 59 4.75 3.18 -11.46
N THR A 60 3.49 2.80 -11.69
CA THR A 60 2.59 3.38 -12.68
C THR A 60 1.38 3.99 -11.98
N ASP A 61 0.83 5.04 -12.58
CA ASP A 61 -0.30 5.81 -12.04
C ASP A 61 -1.57 5.62 -12.87
N ASP A 62 -1.75 4.41 -13.39
CA ASP A 62 -2.85 4.07 -14.29
C ASP A 62 -4.17 3.77 -13.54
N GLY A 63 -4.10 3.59 -12.22
CA GLY A 63 -5.23 3.28 -11.35
C GLY A 63 -5.83 1.90 -11.57
N THR A 64 -5.12 0.99 -12.25
CA THR A 64 -5.57 -0.38 -12.51
C THR A 64 -4.73 -1.40 -11.74
N ASN A 65 -5.14 -2.68 -11.76
CA ASN A 65 -4.33 -3.71 -11.11
C ASN A 65 -3.06 -3.92 -11.91
N ALA A 66 -1.90 -4.02 -11.24
CA ALA A 66 -0.62 -4.31 -11.87
C ALA A 66 -0.75 -5.45 -12.91
N ASP A 67 -0.33 -5.18 -14.14
CA ASP A 67 -0.42 -6.09 -15.26
C ASP A 67 0.88 -6.26 -16.07
N ALA A 68 1.90 -5.46 -15.76
CA ALA A 68 3.25 -5.56 -16.30
C ALA A 68 4.28 -6.09 -15.28
N ASP A 69 5.38 -6.64 -15.77
CA ASP A 69 6.39 -7.27 -14.92
C ASP A 69 7.08 -6.27 -13.99
N ASN A 70 7.12 -6.62 -12.70
CA ASN A 70 7.64 -5.81 -11.60
C ASN A 70 6.86 -4.49 -11.38
N GLU A 71 5.71 -4.30 -12.01
CA GLU A 71 4.91 -3.08 -11.88
C GLU A 71 4.35 -2.92 -10.47
N TRP A 72 4.40 -1.69 -9.96
CA TRP A 72 3.67 -1.27 -8.76
C TRP A 72 2.61 -0.26 -9.14
N THR A 73 1.42 -0.35 -8.58
CA THR A 73 0.36 0.64 -8.81
C THR A 73 -0.59 0.69 -7.63
N PHE A 74 -1.38 1.75 -7.53
CA PHE A 74 -2.42 1.90 -6.53
C PHE A 74 -3.79 1.99 -7.19
N VAL A 75 -4.65 1.04 -6.85
CA VAL A 75 -6.05 1.05 -7.28
C VAL A 75 -6.84 1.85 -6.27
N ASN A 76 -7.12 3.09 -6.62
CA ASN A 76 -7.86 4.00 -5.76
C ASN A 76 -9.36 3.69 -5.78
N ARG A 77 -9.94 3.46 -4.60
CA ARG A 77 -11.38 3.33 -4.36
C ARG A 77 -11.86 4.27 -3.24
N TYR A 78 -11.05 5.27 -2.90
CA TYR A 78 -11.32 6.19 -1.83
C TYR A 78 -12.62 6.94 -2.10
N THR A 79 -13.48 6.97 -1.08
CA THR A 79 -14.67 7.79 -1.03
C THR A 79 -14.52 8.77 0.13
N ALA A 80 -14.72 10.06 -0.15
CA ALA A 80 -14.73 11.10 0.87
C ALA A 80 -16.07 11.07 1.64
N ASP A 81 -16.31 9.99 2.37
CA ASP A 81 -17.45 9.81 3.26
C ASP A 81 -17.01 9.56 4.71
N ASN A 82 -17.96 9.63 5.65
CA ASN A 82 -17.67 9.45 7.08
C ASN A 82 -17.57 7.97 7.48
N VAL A 83 -17.16 7.10 6.57
CA VAL A 83 -17.00 5.66 6.79
C VAL A 83 -15.56 5.27 6.50
N ALA A 84 -14.91 4.61 7.48
CA ALA A 84 -13.55 4.11 7.32
C ALA A 84 -13.54 2.82 6.49
N GLU A 85 -13.97 2.90 5.22
CA GLU A 85 -13.99 1.77 4.30
C GLU A 85 -12.62 1.55 3.64
N ILE A 86 -12.48 0.41 2.95
CA ILE A 86 -11.30 0.13 2.14
C ILE A 86 -11.18 1.21 1.06
N SER A 87 -10.13 2.01 1.16
CA SER A 87 -9.82 3.11 0.25
C SER A 87 -9.12 2.65 -1.03
N GLY A 88 -8.64 1.41 -1.07
CA GLY A 88 -8.03 0.85 -2.26
C GLY A 88 -7.09 -0.30 -1.95
N GLU A 89 -6.23 -0.61 -2.91
CA GLU A 89 -5.09 -1.50 -2.69
C GLU A 89 -3.85 -1.05 -3.46
N VAL A 90 -2.72 -1.25 -2.80
CA VAL A 90 -1.43 -1.32 -3.49
C VAL A 90 -1.35 -2.67 -4.18
N THR A 91 -0.98 -2.69 -5.46
CA THR A 91 -0.81 -3.94 -6.22
C THR A 91 0.58 -4.05 -6.82
N HIS A 92 1.06 -5.29 -6.96
CA HIS A 92 2.33 -5.60 -7.59
C HIS A 92 2.24 -6.90 -8.41
N GLN A 93 2.85 -6.92 -9.60
CA GLN A 93 3.05 -8.14 -10.39
C GLN A 93 4.53 -8.51 -10.37
N ARG A 94 4.86 -9.75 -9.98
CA ARG A 94 6.22 -10.30 -10.03
C ARG A 94 6.61 -10.70 -11.46
N ALA A 95 7.88 -11.03 -11.67
CA ALA A 95 8.38 -11.46 -12.98
C ALA A 95 7.82 -12.83 -13.45
N ASP A 96 7.18 -13.58 -12.56
CA ASP A 96 6.49 -14.83 -12.86
C ASP A 96 4.98 -14.67 -13.15
N ASN A 97 4.53 -13.42 -13.32
CA ASN A 97 3.14 -13.00 -13.49
C ASN A 97 2.23 -13.25 -12.27
N THR A 98 2.75 -13.67 -11.12
CA THR A 98 1.95 -13.70 -9.88
C THR A 98 1.67 -12.28 -9.42
N ARG A 99 0.43 -12.05 -8.95
CA ARG A 99 -0.05 -10.72 -8.55
C ARG A 99 -0.44 -10.70 -7.09
N TRP A 100 0.05 -9.67 -6.41
CA TRP A 100 -0.09 -9.49 -4.97
C TRP A 100 -0.71 -8.13 -4.69
N GLN A 101 -1.41 -8.03 -3.57
CA GLN A 101 -1.99 -6.79 -3.11
C GLN A 101 -1.77 -6.57 -1.62
N TRP A 102 -1.87 -5.30 -1.22
CA TRP A 102 -1.97 -4.85 0.16
C TRP A 102 -3.19 -3.96 0.24
N THR A 103 -4.24 -4.45 0.91
CA THR A 103 -5.44 -3.65 1.14
C THR A 103 -5.07 -2.41 1.96
N TYR A 104 -5.67 -1.29 1.60
CA TYR A 104 -5.40 0.00 2.17
C TYR A 104 -6.69 0.70 2.58
N ASN A 105 -6.66 1.29 3.76
CA ASN A 105 -7.71 2.15 4.30
C ASN A 105 -7.02 3.45 4.74
N ALA A 106 -7.42 4.59 4.18
CA ALA A 106 -6.88 5.90 4.54
C ALA A 106 -7.44 6.42 5.88
N GLY A 107 -8.49 5.78 6.40
CA GLY A 107 -9.22 6.19 7.58
C GLY A 107 -10.29 7.25 7.25
N ILE A 108 -10.74 7.97 8.29
CA ILE A 108 -11.67 9.11 8.14
C ILE A 108 -10.87 10.37 8.44
N ASN A 109 -10.88 11.32 7.52
CA ASN A 109 -10.16 12.60 7.66
C ASN A 109 -11.04 13.79 7.27
N HIS A 110 -12.13 14.00 7.99
CA HIS A 110 -13.12 15.03 7.65
C HIS A 110 -13.07 16.25 8.55
N GLY A 111 -12.09 16.31 9.43
CA GLY A 111 -11.99 17.41 10.38
C GLY A 111 -12.96 17.26 11.55
N THR A 112 -13.42 16.04 11.84
CA THR A 112 -14.45 15.75 12.86
C THR A 112 -13.90 14.93 14.02
N ASP A 113 -14.66 14.82 15.11
CA ASP A 113 -14.30 13.96 16.24
C ASP A 113 -14.35 12.45 15.90
N GLY A 114 -14.93 12.09 14.75
CA GLY A 114 -14.97 10.73 14.22
C GLY A 114 -13.79 10.39 13.30
N ASP A 115 -12.80 11.27 13.17
CA ASP A 115 -11.62 11.02 12.36
C ASP A 115 -10.82 9.84 12.94
N VAL A 116 -10.39 8.92 12.07
CA VAL A 116 -9.57 7.76 12.43
C VAL A 116 -8.40 7.65 11.47
N THR A 117 -7.23 7.29 11.98
CA THR A 117 -6.04 7.02 11.15
C THR A 117 -6.25 5.74 10.33
N GLY A 118 -5.56 5.64 9.19
CA GLY A 118 -5.70 4.54 8.25
C GLY A 118 -5.15 3.20 8.76
N THR A 119 -5.31 2.17 7.92
CA THR A 119 -4.80 0.82 8.14
C THR A 119 -4.25 0.26 6.85
N LEU A 120 -3.05 -0.31 6.90
CA LEU A 120 -2.45 -1.08 5.81
C LEU A 120 -2.44 -2.55 6.22
N TYR A 121 -2.93 -3.42 5.35
CA TYR A 121 -3.06 -4.84 5.64
C TYR A 121 -1.89 -5.66 5.12
N VAL A 122 -1.73 -6.87 5.66
CA VAL A 122 -0.73 -7.83 5.20
C VAL A 122 -0.99 -8.24 3.74
N ARG A 123 0.09 -8.59 3.03
CA ARG A 123 0.09 -9.09 1.65
C ARG A 123 -0.92 -10.23 1.45
N THR A 124 -1.70 -10.14 0.39
CA THR A 124 -2.62 -11.19 -0.08
C THR A 124 -2.50 -11.36 -1.59
N ALA A 125 -3.03 -12.47 -2.13
CA ALA A 125 -3.18 -12.60 -3.57
C ALA A 125 -4.16 -11.54 -4.10
N LEU A 126 -3.91 -11.03 -5.32
CA LEU A 126 -4.78 -10.03 -5.94
C LEU A 126 -6.25 -10.49 -5.94
N GLY A 127 -7.17 -9.59 -5.57
CA GLY A 127 -8.59 -9.86 -5.41
C GLY A 127 -8.99 -10.42 -4.04
N THR A 128 -8.05 -10.65 -3.13
CA THR A 128 -8.32 -11.09 -1.75
C THR A 128 -8.16 -9.95 -0.77
N VAL A 129 -9.27 -9.49 -0.17
CA VAL A 129 -9.25 -8.44 0.86
C VAL A 129 -8.40 -8.88 2.06
N GLY A 130 -7.49 -8.01 2.49
CA GLY A 130 -6.68 -8.20 3.68
C GLY A 130 -7.53 -8.14 4.96
N THR A 131 -7.23 -9.03 5.92
CA THR A 131 -7.96 -9.12 7.20
C THR A 131 -7.05 -8.98 8.41
N VAL A 132 -5.74 -9.01 8.21
CA VAL A 132 -4.73 -8.83 9.26
C VAL A 132 -4.03 -7.51 9.01
N ALA A 133 -4.11 -6.60 9.98
CA ALA A 133 -3.41 -5.33 9.93
C ALA A 133 -1.89 -5.57 9.96
N ARG A 134 -1.18 -4.91 9.04
CA ARG A 134 0.28 -4.79 9.07
C ARG A 134 0.68 -3.52 9.82
N TYR A 135 -0.07 -2.43 9.62
CA TYR A 135 0.21 -1.12 10.17
C TYR A 135 -1.08 -0.32 10.38
N GLU A 136 -1.16 0.43 11.48
CA GLU A 136 -2.27 1.29 11.94
C GLU A 136 -1.70 2.56 12.59
#